data_AF-A0A7V9SCG8-F1
#
_entry.id   AF-A0A7V9SCG8-F1
#
_cell.length_a   1.000
_cell.length_b   1.000
_cell.length_c   1.000
_cell.angle_alpha   90.00
_cell.angle_beta   90.00
_cell.angle_gamma   90.00
#
_symmetry.space_group_name_H-M   'P 1'
#
loop_
_entity.id
_entity.type
_entity.pdbx_description
1 polymer ?
#
loop_
_entity_poly.entity_id
_entity_poly.type
_entity_poly.pdbx_seq_one_letter_code
_entity_poly.pdbx_strand_id
1 'polypeptide(L)'
;MRERETPDPYWSDVLLLGEVPLPNGVSLVRLRLHHSEEPYDRRNVAELAPLTHPVGTRGYVHAQPYVLEPEITLTIGLFPAPRDASVIGEVVDSSWEGMRHVEIGRAQAWHYPADRLLVLWECYLFDRWRLADPVQNPALNALWQGFECKLLVHFPTAERLATPSWEDIYERPAWQTFLRQQGNAPATPGAFVKTP
;
A
#
# COMPACT_ATOMS: atom_id res chain seq x y z
N MET A 1 20.34 15.34 -4.80
CA MET A 1 19.91 13.93 -4.72
C MET A 1 19.23 13.62 -6.04
N ARG A 2 19.75 12.68 -6.85
CA ARG A 2 19.09 12.28 -8.10
C ARG A 2 18.28 11.02 -7.81
N GLU A 3 16.96 11.15 -7.82
CA GLU A 3 16.05 10.02 -7.88
C GLU A 3 16.03 9.54 -9.33
N ARG A 4 16.21 8.23 -9.56
CA ARG A 4 16.29 7.67 -10.90
C ARG A 4 15.02 6.86 -11.15
N GLU A 5 14.07 7.49 -11.84
CA GLU A 5 12.88 6.81 -12.35
C GLU A 5 12.64 7.25 -13.79
N THR A 6 12.42 6.28 -14.67
CA THR A 6 11.86 6.55 -15.98
C THR A 6 10.40 6.94 -15.76
N PRO A 7 9.91 8.08 -16.28
CA PRO A 7 8.50 8.45 -16.11
C PRO A 7 7.60 7.35 -16.66
N ASP A 8 6.89 6.67 -15.78
CA ASP A 8 5.83 5.74 -16.16
C ASP A 8 4.52 6.53 -16.22
N PRO A 9 3.91 6.71 -17.41
CA PRO A 9 2.72 7.53 -17.59
C PRO A 9 1.49 6.97 -16.87
N TYR A 10 1.56 5.74 -16.34
CA TYR A 10 0.48 5.16 -15.54
C TYR A 10 0.31 5.88 -14.20
N TRP A 11 1.39 6.30 -13.53
CA TRP A 11 1.34 6.94 -12.22
C TRP A 11 1.14 8.46 -12.37
N SER A 12 0.07 8.98 -11.76
CA SER A 12 -0.33 10.39 -11.89
C SER A 12 0.16 11.25 -10.73
N ASP A 13 0.22 10.68 -9.52
CA ASP A 13 0.49 11.45 -8.30
C ASP A 13 1.49 10.77 -7.39
N VAL A 14 2.26 11.57 -6.66
CA VAL A 14 3.13 11.14 -5.58
C VAL A 14 2.70 11.85 -4.30
N LEU A 15 2.19 11.10 -3.33
CA LEU A 15 1.77 11.63 -2.04
C LEU A 15 2.73 11.17 -0.94
N LEU A 16 3.09 12.10 -0.05
CA LEU A 16 3.77 11.75 1.18
C LEU A 16 2.75 11.15 2.16
N LEU A 17 2.98 9.91 2.58
CA LEU A 17 2.20 9.25 3.62
C LEU A 17 2.71 9.67 5.00
N GLY A 18 4.04 9.64 5.18
CA GLY A 18 4.70 10.05 6.43
C GLY A 18 5.72 9.01 6.90
N GLU A 19 6.13 9.14 8.16
CA GLU A 19 7.01 8.18 8.81
C GLU A 19 6.26 6.91 9.19
N VAL A 20 6.80 5.75 8.80
CA VAL A 20 6.21 4.43 9.04
C VAL A 20 7.26 3.54 9.71
N PRO A 21 6.92 2.84 10.82
CA PRO A 21 7.82 1.91 11.49
C PRO A 21 7.89 0.59 10.72
N LEU A 22 8.79 0.50 9.75
CA LEU A 22 9.08 -0.72 8.99
C LEU A 22 9.98 -1.68 9.80
N PRO A 23 10.06 -2.98 9.44
CA PRO A 23 10.91 -3.94 10.13
C PRO A 23 12.40 -3.57 10.23
N ASN A 24 12.92 -2.76 9.30
CA ASN A 24 14.31 -2.28 9.29
C ASN A 24 14.48 -0.90 9.96
N GLY A 25 13.44 -0.37 10.60
CA GLY A 25 13.43 0.94 11.24
C GLY A 25 12.37 1.88 10.66
N VAL A 26 12.32 3.09 11.19
CA VAL A 26 11.40 4.13 10.71
C VAL A 26 11.85 4.61 9.33
N SER A 27 10.92 4.64 8.38
CA SER A 27 11.17 5.09 7.01
C SER A 27 10.09 6.06 6.54
N LEU A 28 10.47 6.99 5.66
CA LEU A 28 9.55 7.92 5.04
C LEU A 28 8.86 7.25 3.84
N VAL A 29 7.58 6.91 4.00
CA VAL A 29 6.77 6.22 2.98
C VAL A 29 6.06 7.24 2.10
N ARG A 30 6.08 6.97 0.79
CA ARG A 30 5.33 7.68 -0.24
C ARG A 30 4.34 6.73 -0.90
N LEU A 31 3.28 7.28 -1.46
CA LEU A 31 2.32 6.57 -2.30
C LEU A 31 2.45 7.11 -3.72
N ARG A 32 2.66 6.22 -4.70
CA ARG A 32 2.25 6.54 -6.07
C ARG A 32 0.80 6.22 -6.23
N LEU A 33 0.05 7.09 -6.90
CA LEU A 33 -1.34 6.84 -7.23
C LEU A 33 -1.50 6.83 -8.74
N HIS A 34 -2.32 5.90 -9.19
CA HIS A 34 -3.02 5.96 -10.46
C HIS A 34 -4.51 6.14 -10.14
N HIS A 35 -5.14 7.09 -10.81
CA HIS A 35 -6.58 7.29 -10.74
C HIS A 35 -7.16 7.27 -12.15
N SER A 36 -8.24 6.53 -12.33
CA SER A 36 -9.05 6.54 -13.55
C SER A 36 -10.54 6.44 -13.22
N GLU A 37 -11.38 6.87 -14.16
CA GLU A 37 -12.82 6.68 -14.08
C GLU A 37 -13.24 5.56 -15.02
N GLU A 38 -14.13 4.68 -14.56
CA GLU A 38 -14.66 3.59 -15.35
C GLU A 38 -16.17 3.43 -15.16
N PRO A 39 -16.91 3.06 -16.23
CA PRO A 39 -18.32 2.72 -16.10
C PRO A 39 -18.48 1.41 -15.32
N TYR A 40 -19.55 1.29 -14.55
CA TYR A 40 -19.92 0.05 -13.87
C TYR A 40 -21.37 -0.35 -14.14
N ASP A 41 -21.61 -1.66 -14.14
CA ASP A 41 -22.93 -2.29 -14.11
C ASP A 41 -22.96 -3.30 -12.96
N ARG A 42 -24.03 -3.27 -12.16
CA ARG A 42 -24.28 -4.06 -10.94
C ARG A 42 -24.01 -5.56 -11.11
N ARG A 43 -24.08 -6.08 -12.34
CA ARG A 43 -23.82 -7.49 -12.67
C ARG A 43 -22.43 -7.97 -12.25
N ASN A 44 -21.46 -7.07 -12.01
CA ASN A 44 -20.07 -7.43 -11.67
C ASN A 44 -19.54 -6.85 -10.33
N VAL A 45 -20.34 -6.09 -9.56
CA VAL A 45 -19.79 -5.16 -8.52
C VAL A 45 -20.50 -5.24 -7.16
N ALA A 46 -21.62 -5.96 -7.05
CA ALA A 46 -22.52 -5.94 -5.89
C ALA A 46 -21.99 -6.62 -4.60
N GLU A 47 -20.72 -7.03 -4.53
CA GLU A 47 -20.29 -8.09 -3.60
C GLU A 47 -19.91 -7.62 -2.19
N LEU A 48 -19.54 -6.35 -1.99
CA LEU A 48 -19.17 -5.85 -0.65
C LEU A 48 -20.24 -5.04 0.04
N ALA A 49 -20.72 -3.98 -0.64
CA ALA A 49 -21.73 -3.09 -0.13
C ALA A 49 -22.83 -2.93 -1.18
N PRO A 50 -24.12 -2.99 -0.77
CA PRO A 50 -25.20 -2.78 -1.71
C PRO A 50 -25.13 -1.35 -2.27
N LEU A 51 -24.94 -1.22 -3.58
CA LEU A 51 -25.07 0.04 -4.30
C LEU A 51 -26.55 0.35 -4.51
N THR A 52 -26.98 1.59 -4.31
CA THR A 52 -28.33 2.08 -4.63
C THR A 52 -28.47 2.29 -6.13
N HIS A 53 -27.41 2.72 -6.79
CA HIS A 53 -27.39 2.97 -8.23
C HIS A 53 -26.81 1.76 -8.98
N PRO A 54 -27.61 1.06 -9.82
CA PRO A 54 -27.19 -0.17 -10.47
C PRO A 54 -26.18 0.05 -11.61
N VAL A 55 -26.10 1.26 -12.16
CA VAL A 55 -25.19 1.64 -13.23
C VAL A 55 -24.68 3.05 -12.98
N GLY A 56 -23.46 3.34 -13.41
CA GLY A 56 -22.88 4.68 -13.27
C GLY A 56 -21.39 4.69 -13.61
N THR A 57 -20.72 5.72 -13.12
CA THR A 57 -19.25 5.85 -13.17
C THR A 57 -18.70 5.64 -11.78
N ARG A 58 -17.58 4.94 -11.66
CA ARG A 58 -16.79 4.84 -10.44
C ARG A 58 -15.36 5.31 -10.68
N GLY A 59 -14.74 5.90 -9.68
CA GLY A 59 -13.30 6.12 -9.65
C GLY A 59 -12.60 4.83 -9.23
N TYR A 60 -11.53 4.47 -9.91
CA TYR A 60 -10.58 3.43 -9.53
C TYR A 60 -9.28 4.07 -9.08
N VAL A 61 -8.80 3.70 -7.90
CA VAL A 61 -7.49 4.13 -7.39
C VAL A 61 -6.62 2.91 -7.18
N HIS A 62 -5.45 2.93 -7.80
CA HIS A 62 -4.36 2.01 -7.51
C HIS A 62 -3.23 2.78 -6.83
N ALA A 63 -2.78 2.29 -5.68
CA ALA A 63 -1.73 2.89 -4.90
C ALA A 63 -0.55 1.94 -4.72
N GLN A 64 0.65 2.45 -4.95
CA GLN A 64 1.91 1.74 -4.73
C GLN A 64 2.70 2.45 -3.62
N PRO A 65 2.61 1.99 -2.35
CA PRO A 65 3.49 2.46 -1.29
C PRO A 65 4.94 2.07 -1.55
N TYR A 66 5.86 3.01 -1.36
CA TYR A 66 7.29 2.80 -1.56
C TYR A 66 8.15 3.63 -0.61
N VAL A 67 9.39 3.18 -0.43
CA VAL A 67 10.48 3.91 0.24
C VAL A 67 11.63 4.20 -0.72
N LEU A 68 12.47 5.15 -0.35
CA LEU A 68 13.73 5.44 -1.05
C LEU A 68 14.87 4.73 -0.31
N GLU A 69 15.56 3.82 -0.99
CA GLU A 69 16.82 3.24 -0.50
C GLU A 69 18.00 3.79 -1.30
N PRO A 70 19.16 4.06 -0.69
CA PRO A 70 20.37 4.40 -1.45
C PRO A 70 20.77 3.26 -2.40
N GLU A 71 21.04 3.60 -3.65
CA GLU A 71 21.58 2.68 -4.65
C GLU A 71 23.11 2.72 -4.59
N ILE A 72 23.67 1.80 -3.79
CA ILE A 72 25.12 1.71 -3.54
C ILE A 72 25.67 0.48 -4.26
N THR A 73 26.69 0.71 -5.08
CA THR A 73 27.48 -0.34 -5.73
C THR A 73 28.83 -0.42 -5.03
N LEU A 74 29.19 -1.62 -4.56
CA LEU A 74 30.50 -1.89 -3.97
C LEU A 74 31.30 -2.77 -4.93
N THR A 75 32.53 -2.35 -5.23
CA THR A 75 33.48 -3.14 -6.02
C THR A 75 34.36 -3.92 -5.05
N ILE A 76 34.34 -5.25 -5.15
CA ILE A 76 35.15 -6.13 -4.29
C ILE A 76 36.37 -6.62 -5.07
N GLY A 77 37.56 -6.26 -4.60
CA GLY A 77 38.81 -6.82 -5.06
C GLY A 77 39.07 -8.14 -4.35
N LEU A 78 39.07 -9.25 -5.10
CA LEU A 78 39.28 -10.58 -4.53
C LEU A 78 40.75 -10.81 -4.17
N PHE A 79 41.00 -11.49 -3.06
CA PHE A 79 42.35 -11.92 -2.73
C PHE A 79 42.77 -13.11 -3.62
N PRO A 80 44.06 -13.23 -4.00
CA PRO A 80 44.55 -14.36 -4.82
C PRO A 80 44.39 -15.73 -4.15
N ALA A 81 44.39 -15.75 -2.82
CA ALA A 81 44.12 -16.91 -1.99
C ALA A 81 43.35 -16.45 -0.73
N PRO A 82 42.47 -17.29 -0.15
CA PRO A 82 41.77 -16.96 1.08
C PRO A 82 42.76 -16.62 2.19
N ARG A 83 42.62 -15.45 2.81
CA ARG A 83 43.45 -15.05 3.96
C ARG A 83 42.94 -15.71 5.25
N ASP A 84 41.63 -15.85 5.36
CA ASP A 84 40.90 -16.54 6.42
C ASP A 84 39.65 -17.21 5.85
N ALA A 85 39.04 -18.13 6.60
CA ALA A 85 37.90 -18.94 6.14
C ALA A 85 36.65 -18.13 5.74
N SER A 86 36.56 -16.85 6.11
CA SER A 86 35.39 -15.99 5.87
C SER A 86 35.67 -14.73 5.06
N VAL A 87 36.92 -14.49 4.61
CA VAL A 87 37.28 -13.26 3.89
C VAL A 87 37.80 -13.58 2.50
N ILE A 88 37.02 -13.18 1.47
CA ILE A 88 37.30 -13.46 0.06
C ILE A 88 37.94 -12.27 -0.69
N GLY A 89 37.96 -11.08 -0.07
CA GLY A 89 38.45 -9.85 -0.69
C GLY A 89 38.24 -8.62 0.19
N GLU A 90 38.47 -7.45 -0.38
CA GLU A 90 38.24 -6.15 0.25
C GLU A 90 37.45 -5.21 -0.68
N VAL A 91 36.75 -4.24 -0.10
CA VAL A 91 36.10 -3.18 -0.89
C VAL A 91 37.21 -2.29 -1.46
N VAL A 92 37.34 -2.26 -2.77
CA VAL A 92 38.36 -1.44 -3.47
C VAL A 92 37.79 -0.17 -4.06
N ASP A 93 36.47 -0.12 -4.24
CA ASP A 93 35.75 1.07 -4.69
C ASP A 93 34.29 1.02 -4.24
N SER A 94 33.66 2.19 -4.17
CA SER A 94 32.24 2.33 -3.87
C SER A 94 31.65 3.50 -4.65
N SER A 95 30.49 3.30 -5.26
CA SER A 95 29.75 4.36 -5.92
C SER A 95 28.32 4.44 -5.39
N TRP A 96 27.79 5.66 -5.40
CA TRP A 96 26.41 5.98 -5.06
C TRP A 96 25.73 6.57 -6.29
N GLU A 97 24.75 5.86 -6.83
CA GLU A 97 24.08 6.24 -8.08
C GLU A 97 22.78 7.02 -7.88
N GLY A 98 22.37 7.21 -6.61
CA GLY A 98 21.17 7.94 -6.24
C GLY A 98 20.25 7.12 -5.34
N MET A 99 18.95 7.34 -5.47
CA MET A 99 17.94 6.61 -4.69
C MET A 99 17.17 5.70 -5.62
N ARG A 100 16.94 4.47 -5.17
CA ARG A 100 16.04 3.53 -5.81
C ARG A 100 14.69 3.48 -5.08
N HIS A 101 13.65 3.25 -5.86
CA HIS A 101 12.29 3.05 -5.38
C HIS A 101 12.09 1.60 -4.97
N VAL A 102 11.78 1.37 -3.70
CA VAL A 102 11.50 0.04 -3.18
C VAL A 102 10.03 -0.01 -2.79
N GLU A 103 9.24 -0.69 -3.62
CA GLU A 103 7.84 -0.99 -3.33
C GLU A 103 7.74 -1.82 -2.05
N ILE A 104 6.83 -1.41 -1.17
CA ILE A 104 6.64 -2.07 0.13
C ILE A 104 5.29 -2.77 0.28
N GLY A 105 4.38 -2.58 -0.67
CA GLY A 105 3.03 -3.11 -0.61
C GLY A 105 2.16 -2.58 -1.74
N ARG A 106 0.85 -2.82 -1.63
CA ARG A 106 -0.16 -2.38 -2.60
C ARG A 106 -1.43 -1.95 -1.87
N ALA A 107 -2.15 -1.01 -2.47
CA ALA A 107 -3.50 -0.70 -2.06
C ALA A 107 -4.39 -0.34 -3.26
N GLN A 108 -5.67 -0.65 -3.15
CA GLN A 108 -6.66 -0.41 -4.20
C GLN A 108 -7.96 0.07 -3.58
N ALA A 109 -8.63 0.99 -4.27
CA ALA A 109 -9.93 1.48 -3.85
C ALA A 109 -10.85 1.80 -5.04
N TRP A 110 -12.15 1.77 -4.78
CA TRP A 110 -13.16 2.31 -5.69
C TRP A 110 -14.00 3.37 -5.00
N HIS A 111 -14.22 4.48 -5.69
CA HIS A 111 -15.14 5.52 -5.26
C HIS A 111 -16.41 5.49 -6.13
N TYR A 112 -17.57 5.33 -5.48
CA TYR A 112 -18.89 5.36 -6.09
C TYR A 112 -19.55 6.69 -5.72
N PRO A 113 -19.38 7.75 -6.52
CA PRO A 113 -19.85 9.10 -6.17
C PRO A 113 -21.37 9.18 -6.00
N ALA A 114 -22.13 8.47 -6.83
CA ALA A 114 -23.61 8.44 -6.75
C ALA A 114 -24.12 7.84 -5.43
N ASP A 115 -23.35 6.92 -4.84
CA ASP A 115 -23.65 6.26 -3.57
C ASP A 115 -22.90 6.87 -2.38
N ARG A 116 -22.06 7.89 -2.63
CA ARG A 116 -21.17 8.51 -1.64
C ARG A 116 -20.36 7.46 -0.86
N LEU A 117 -19.93 6.43 -1.57
CA LEU A 117 -19.29 5.25 -1.01
C LEU A 117 -17.85 5.16 -1.50
N LEU A 118 -16.93 4.99 -0.57
CA LEU A 118 -15.56 4.62 -0.85
C LEU A 118 -15.31 3.18 -0.39
N VAL A 119 -14.83 2.34 -1.29
CA VAL A 119 -14.48 0.95 -1.01
C VAL A 119 -12.96 0.84 -0.98
N LEU A 120 -12.37 0.58 0.18
CA LEU A 120 -10.98 0.13 0.27
C LEU A 120 -10.99 -1.38 0.00
N TRP A 121 -10.51 -1.78 -1.17
CA TRP A 121 -10.55 -3.17 -1.60
C TRP A 121 -9.36 -3.96 -1.09
N GLU A 122 -8.17 -3.43 -1.29
CA GLU A 122 -6.91 -4.04 -0.87
C GLU A 122 -6.06 -2.98 -0.19
N CYS A 123 -5.33 -3.36 0.84
CA CYS A 123 -4.29 -2.53 1.43
C CYS A 123 -3.38 -3.41 2.30
N TYR A 124 -2.24 -3.81 1.73
CA TYR A 124 -1.32 -4.75 2.37
C TYR A 124 0.15 -4.43 2.09
N LEU A 125 1.02 -5.02 2.89
CA LEU A 125 2.48 -4.97 2.76
C LEU A 125 3.02 -6.26 2.17
N PHE A 126 4.10 -6.19 1.38
CA PHE A 126 4.81 -7.37 0.92
C PHE A 126 5.58 -8.06 2.05
N ASP A 127 5.89 -9.34 1.86
CA ASP A 127 6.43 -10.22 2.91
C ASP A 127 7.63 -9.66 3.66
N ARG A 128 8.57 -8.98 2.97
CA ARG A 128 9.74 -8.33 3.60
C ARG A 128 9.36 -7.29 4.66
N TRP A 129 8.21 -6.64 4.50
CA TRP A 129 7.75 -5.49 5.28
C TRP A 129 6.59 -5.85 6.22
N ARG A 130 6.12 -7.10 6.17
CA ARG A 130 4.88 -7.54 6.78
C ARG A 130 5.15 -8.45 7.98
N LEU A 131 4.39 -8.24 9.05
CA LEU A 131 4.24 -9.24 10.12
C LEU A 131 3.07 -10.18 9.82
N ALA A 132 3.17 -11.43 10.28
CA ALA A 132 2.15 -12.45 10.08
C ALA A 132 0.80 -12.07 10.69
N ASP A 133 0.81 -11.46 11.89
CA ASP A 133 -0.40 -10.94 12.53
C ASP A 133 -0.62 -9.45 12.15
N PRO A 134 -1.68 -9.11 11.40
CA PRO A 134 -1.98 -7.73 11.01
C PRO A 134 -2.29 -6.84 12.22
N VAL A 135 -2.77 -7.40 13.33
CA VAL A 135 -3.09 -6.66 14.56
C VAL A 135 -1.83 -6.08 15.21
N GLN A 136 -0.70 -6.78 15.09
CA GLN A 136 0.57 -6.37 15.66
C GLN A 136 1.47 -5.64 14.67
N ASN A 137 0.98 -5.33 13.47
CA ASN A 137 1.79 -4.74 12.40
C ASN A 137 1.61 -3.20 12.35
N PRO A 138 2.51 -2.42 12.98
CA PRO A 138 2.38 -0.97 13.01
C PRO A 138 2.60 -0.34 11.63
N ALA A 139 3.39 -0.98 10.75
CA ALA A 139 3.57 -0.52 9.38
C ALA A 139 2.27 -0.62 8.58
N LEU A 140 1.56 -1.75 8.71
CA LEU A 140 0.26 -1.93 8.07
C LEU A 140 -0.77 -0.92 8.58
N ASN A 141 -0.80 -0.70 9.90
CA ASN A 141 -1.70 0.27 10.52
C ASN A 141 -1.47 1.68 9.94
N ALA A 142 -0.22 2.14 9.91
CA ALA A 142 0.14 3.44 9.34
C ALA A 142 -0.18 3.53 7.84
N LEU A 143 0.08 2.48 7.06
CA LEU A 143 -0.26 2.42 5.64
C LEU A 143 -1.78 2.54 5.45
N TRP A 144 -2.56 1.75 6.19
CA TRP A 144 -4.03 1.75 6.12
C TRP A 144 -4.62 3.12 6.41
N GLN A 145 -4.26 3.69 7.56
CA GLN A 145 -4.76 5.00 8.00
C GLN A 145 -4.31 6.12 7.06
N GLY A 146 -3.07 6.07 6.62
CA GLY A 146 -2.52 7.02 5.67
C GLY A 146 -3.26 6.99 4.33
N PHE A 147 -3.44 5.80 3.77
CA PHE A 147 -4.15 5.62 2.50
C PHE A 147 -5.60 6.07 2.60
N GLU A 148 -6.32 5.63 3.64
CA GLU A 148 -7.70 6.04 3.92
C GLU A 148 -7.83 7.57 4.02
N CYS A 149 -6.96 8.22 4.80
CA CYS A 149 -6.96 9.67 4.96
C CYS A 149 -6.73 10.39 3.62
N LYS A 150 -5.78 9.92 2.80
CA LYS A 150 -5.54 10.51 1.47
C LYS A 150 -6.74 10.34 0.54
N LEU A 151 -7.40 9.18 0.56
CA LEU A 151 -8.59 8.95 -0.23
C LEU A 151 -9.75 9.84 0.20
N LEU A 152 -9.96 10.07 1.50
CA LEU A 152 -11.02 10.95 2.00
C LEU A 152 -10.78 12.41 1.64
N VAL A 153 -9.52 12.86 1.59
CA VAL A 153 -9.17 14.18 1.05
C VAL A 153 -9.42 14.26 -0.45
N HIS A 154 -9.12 13.19 -1.19
CA HIS A 154 -9.29 13.15 -2.65
C HIS A 154 -10.76 13.02 -3.08
N PHE A 155 -11.58 12.32 -2.28
CA PHE A 155 -13.01 12.08 -2.50
C PHE A 155 -13.84 12.63 -1.33
N PRO A 156 -13.94 13.97 -1.19
CA PRO A 156 -14.58 14.61 -0.03
C PRO A 156 -16.10 14.37 0.05
N THR A 157 -16.70 13.83 -1.01
CA THR A 157 -18.13 13.47 -1.05
C THR A 157 -18.43 12.08 -0.47
N ALA A 158 -17.40 11.30 -0.11
CA ALA A 158 -17.60 9.99 0.48
C ALA A 158 -18.13 10.12 1.92
N GLU A 159 -19.30 9.54 2.18
CA GLU A 159 -19.97 9.53 3.49
C GLU A 159 -19.87 8.16 4.16
N ARG A 160 -19.43 7.13 3.43
CA ARG A 160 -19.31 5.76 3.91
C ARG A 160 -18.05 5.11 3.36
N LEU A 161 -17.40 4.34 4.21
CA LEU A 161 -16.29 3.47 3.87
C LEU A 161 -16.75 2.01 3.95
N ALA A 162 -16.34 1.19 2.99
CA ALA A 162 -16.49 -0.26 3.04
C ALA A 162 -15.17 -0.96 2.70
N THR A 163 -14.98 -2.15 3.25
CA THR A 163 -13.81 -3.01 2.99
C THR A 163 -14.19 -4.48 3.08
N PRO A 164 -13.54 -5.39 2.33
CA PRO A 164 -13.68 -6.82 2.53
C PRO A 164 -13.46 -7.25 3.97
N SER A 165 -14.21 -8.27 4.39
CA SER A 165 -14.03 -8.94 5.69
C SER A 165 -12.85 -9.92 5.70
N TRP A 166 -12.07 -9.98 4.62
CA TRP A 166 -10.91 -10.84 4.42
C TRP A 166 -9.79 -10.09 3.67
N GLU A 167 -8.59 -10.65 3.74
CA GLU A 167 -7.43 -10.29 2.94
C GLU A 167 -6.62 -11.59 2.83
N ASP A 168 -6.32 -12.04 1.61
CA ASP A 168 -5.94 -13.44 1.35
C ASP A 168 -4.62 -13.83 2.00
N ILE A 169 -3.78 -12.84 2.29
CA ILE A 169 -2.49 -13.04 2.95
C ILE A 169 -2.59 -13.15 4.48
N TYR A 170 -3.78 -12.95 5.06
CA TYR A 170 -4.02 -12.98 6.50
C TYR A 170 -5.11 -13.97 6.91
N GLU A 171 -4.96 -14.53 8.11
CA GLU A 171 -6.04 -15.29 8.74
C GLU A 171 -7.25 -14.39 9.00
N ARG A 172 -8.42 -14.83 8.53
CA ARG A 172 -9.65 -14.04 8.57
C ARG A 172 -9.99 -13.49 9.98
N PRO A 173 -9.89 -14.26 11.09
CA PRO A 173 -10.16 -13.72 12.43
C PRO A 173 -9.20 -12.59 12.83
N ALA A 174 -7.92 -12.69 12.45
CA ALA A 174 -6.93 -11.66 12.74
C ALA A 174 -7.19 -10.39 11.91
N TRP A 175 -7.49 -10.55 10.61
CA TRP A 175 -7.86 -9.44 9.74
C TRP A 175 -9.10 -8.69 10.26
N GLN A 176 -10.17 -9.40 10.62
CA GLN A 176 -11.36 -8.77 11.18
C GLN A 176 -11.10 -8.08 12.52
N THR A 177 -10.15 -8.55 13.31
CA THR A 177 -9.72 -7.88 14.54
C THR A 177 -8.99 -6.58 14.22
N PHE A 178 -8.07 -6.61 13.25
CA PHE A 178 -7.40 -5.42 12.73
C PHE A 178 -8.41 -4.38 12.21
N LEU A 179 -9.40 -4.79 11.41
CA LEU A 179 -10.42 -3.88 10.89
C LEU A 179 -11.23 -3.17 11.99
N ARG A 180 -11.55 -3.88 13.08
CA ARG A 180 -12.22 -3.29 14.26
C ARG A 180 -11.34 -2.24 14.95
N GLN A 181 -10.03 -2.46 15.02
CA GLN A 181 -9.10 -1.45 15.55
C GLN A 181 -9.03 -0.20 14.68
N GLN A 182 -9.28 -0.32 13.37
CA GLN A 182 -9.42 0.82 12.46
C GLN A 182 -10.80 1.50 12.52
N GLY A 183 -11.66 1.10 13.46
CA GLY A 183 -13.00 1.66 13.65
C GLY A 183 -14.09 1.08 12.73
N ASN A 184 -13.78 0.03 11.96
CA ASN A 184 -14.78 -0.61 11.11
C ASN A 184 -15.65 -1.59 11.90
N ALA A 185 -16.94 -1.64 11.55
CA ALA A 185 -17.91 -2.59 12.10
C ALA A 185 -18.35 -3.59 11.03
N PRO A 186 -18.65 -4.85 11.39
CA PRO A 186 -19.19 -5.82 10.44
C PRO A 186 -20.56 -5.37 9.94
N ALA A 187 -20.79 -5.41 8.63
CA ALA A 187 -22.07 -5.07 8.00
C ALA A 187 -22.75 -6.30 7.37
N THR A 188 -21.97 -7.12 6.67
CA THR A 188 -22.39 -8.39 6.07
C THR A 188 -21.31 -9.44 6.34
N PRO A 189 -21.54 -10.74 6.06
CA PRO A 189 -20.47 -11.74 6.17
C PRO A 189 -19.22 -11.38 5.36
N GLY A 190 -19.39 -10.67 4.24
CA GLY A 190 -18.31 -10.29 3.34
C GLY A 190 -17.72 -8.90 3.55
N ALA A 191 -18.31 -8.05 4.39
CA ALA A 191 -17.90 -6.65 4.44
C ALA A 191 -17.95 -6.02 5.83
N PHE A 192 -17.00 -5.10 6.02
CA PHE A 192 -16.92 -4.18 7.13
C PHE A 192 -17.14 -2.76 6.63
N VAL A 193 -17.76 -1.92 7.45
CA VAL A 193 -18.07 -0.53 7.10
C VAL A 193 -17.76 0.42 8.25
N LYS A 194 -17.52 1.68 7.91
CA LYS A 194 -17.55 2.79 8.87
C LYS A 194 -18.00 4.08 8.22
N THR A 195 -18.36 5.03 9.07
CA THR A 195 -18.52 6.43 8.67
C THR A 195 -17.18 7.13 8.94
N PRO A 196 -16.58 7.77 7.93
CA PRO A 196 -15.34 8.53 8.09
C PRO A 196 -15.48 9.74 9.00
#